data_AF-A0AAW2KZL4-F1
#
_entry.id   AF-A0AAW2KZL4-F1
#
_cell.length_a   1.000
_cell.length_b   1.000
_cell.length_c   1.000
_cell.angle_alpha   90.00
_cell.angle_beta   90.00
_cell.angle_gamma   90.00
#
_symmetry.space_group_name_H-M   'P 1'
#
loop_
_entity.id
_entity.type
_entity.pdbx_description
1 polymer ?
#
loop_
_entity_poly.entity_id
_entity_poly.type
_entity_poly.pdbx_seq_one_letter_code
_entity_poly.pdbx_strand_id
1 'polypeptide(L)'
;MVKDSIDYARRCKACQFHANLIHQPPEPLHPTVASWPFDAWGLDVVGPLTKSSGGHLNILAAIDYFSKWAEVVPFKEVKKENVADFIRTHIIYRYGVPRYIITDNGSSFAIA
;
A
#
# COMPACT_ATOMS: atom_id res chain seq x y z
N MET A 1 -26.82 35.45 -18.10
CA MET A 1 -27.34 34.07 -17.94
C MET A 1 -26.23 33.03 -17.80
N VAL A 2 -25.53 32.62 -18.86
CA VAL A 2 -24.49 31.56 -18.75
C VAL A 2 -23.36 31.94 -17.79
N LYS A 3 -22.87 33.18 -17.87
CA LYS A 3 -21.80 33.69 -17.00
C LYS A 3 -22.21 33.69 -15.51
N ASP A 4 -23.44 34.10 -15.21
CA ASP A 4 -23.96 34.15 -13.84
C ASP A 4 -24.12 32.75 -13.25
N SER A 5 -24.59 31.80 -14.06
CA SER A 5 -24.68 30.39 -13.65
C SER A 5 -23.30 29.79 -13.32
N ILE A 6 -22.28 30.12 -14.11
CA ILE A 6 -20.90 29.70 -13.86
C ILE A 6 -20.37 30.33 -12.56
N ASP A 7 -20.57 31.63 -12.38
CA ASP A 7 -20.08 32.34 -11.19
C ASP A 7 -20.80 31.89 -9.91
N TYR A 8 -22.08 31.54 -9.99
CA TYR A 8 -22.82 30.93 -8.89
C TYR A 8 -22.28 29.54 -8.55
N ALA A 9 -22.08 28.67 -9.55
CA ALA A 9 -21.54 27.33 -9.35
C ALA A 9 -20.12 27.34 -8.73
N ARG A 10 -19.30 28.34 -9.07
CA ARG A 10 -17.96 28.55 -8.48
C ARG A 10 -18.00 28.90 -6.99
N ARG A 11 -19.02 29.63 -6.53
CA ARG A 11 -19.16 30.04 -5.13
C ARG A 11 -19.98 29.05 -4.29
N CYS A 12 -20.78 28.20 -4.94
CA CYS A 12 -21.61 27.20 -4.27
C CYS A 12 -20.75 26.08 -3.69
N LYS A 13 -20.67 26.00 -2.36
CA LYS A 13 -19.93 24.95 -1.63
C LYS A 13 -20.38 23.54 -2.03
N ALA A 14 -21.69 23.31 -2.11
CA ALA A 14 -22.23 22.00 -2.48
C ALA A 14 -21.78 21.58 -3.88
N CYS A 15 -21.77 22.51 -4.85
CA CYS A 15 -21.26 22.24 -6.19
C CYS A 15 -19.75 21.97 -6.19
N GLN A 16 -18.96 22.70 -5.39
CA GLN A 16 -17.51 22.48 -5.32
C GLN A 16 -17.13 21.15 -4.64
N PHE A 17 -17.84 20.74 -3.58
CA PHE A 17 -17.56 19.49 -2.86
C PHE A 17 -18.01 18.23 -3.61
N HIS A 18 -19.10 18.30 -4.36
CA HIS A 18 -19.72 17.13 -4.98
C HIS A 18 -19.62 17.12 -6.52
N ALA A 19 -18.81 18.01 -7.11
CA ALA A 19 -18.56 17.98 -8.54
C ALA A 19 -17.82 16.68 -8.93
N ASN A 20 -18.26 16.06 -10.01
CA ASN A 20 -17.67 14.80 -10.50
C ASN A 20 -16.27 14.98 -11.10
N LEU A 21 -15.82 16.22 -11.32
CA LEU A 21 -14.52 16.53 -11.93
C LEU A 21 -13.70 17.39 -10.97
N ILE A 22 -12.64 16.78 -10.44
CA ILE A 22 -11.60 17.51 -9.71
C ILE A 22 -10.74 18.19 -10.77
N HIS A 23 -10.95 19.49 -10.99
CA HIS A 23 -10.15 20.30 -11.93
C HIS A 23 -8.77 20.69 -11.36
N GLN A 24 -8.26 19.93 -10.40
CA GLN A 24 -6.92 20.11 -9.87
C GLN A 24 -5.92 19.34 -10.74
N PRO A 25 -4.72 19.90 -10.99
CA PRO A 25 -3.67 19.14 -11.66
C PRO A 25 -3.30 17.91 -10.81
N PRO A 26 -2.98 16.77 -11.44
CA PRO A 26 -2.47 15.62 -10.70
C PRO A 26 -1.14 15.99 -10.02
N GLU A 27 -0.93 15.48 -8.82
CA GLU A 27 0.38 15.60 -8.18
C GLU A 27 1.42 14.73 -8.89
N PRO A 28 2.68 15.19 -9.02
CA PRO A 28 3.76 14.38 -9.55
C PRO A 28 3.95 13.11 -8.70
N LEU A 29 3.99 11.95 -9.36
CA LEU A 29 4.34 10.69 -8.71
C LEU A 29 5.84 10.68 -8.38
N HIS A 30 6.17 10.14 -7.20
CA HIS A 30 7.55 9.92 -6.75
C HIS A 30 7.86 8.42 -6.86
N PRO A 31 8.50 7.97 -7.95
CA PRO A 31 8.78 6.55 -8.13
C PRO A 31 9.84 6.07 -7.13
N THR A 32 9.60 4.91 -6.52
CA THR A 32 10.64 4.21 -5.76
C THR A 32 11.65 3.60 -6.74
N VAL A 33 12.87 4.15 -6.75
CA VAL A 33 13.96 3.63 -7.59
C VAL A 33 14.91 2.81 -6.71
N ALA A 34 14.89 1.49 -6.90
CA ALA A 34 15.85 0.58 -6.27
C ALA A 34 17.02 0.34 -7.22
N SER A 35 18.25 0.53 -6.75
CA SER A 35 19.45 0.46 -7.63
C SER A 35 20.18 -0.90 -7.57
N TRP A 36 19.87 -1.74 -6.58
CA TRP A 36 20.44 -3.08 -6.41
C TRP A 36 19.45 -3.98 -5.63
N PRO A 37 19.60 -5.32 -5.68
CA PRO A 37 18.79 -6.22 -4.86
C PRO A 37 18.91 -5.88 -3.37
N PHE A 38 17.83 -5.94 -2.61
CA PHE A 38 17.77 -5.61 -1.17
C PHE A 38 17.93 -4.12 -0.82
N ASP A 39 17.90 -3.23 -1.80
CA ASP A 39 17.79 -1.79 -1.52
C ASP A 39 16.42 -1.45 -0.91
N ALA A 40 15.35 -1.87 -1.57
CA ALA A 40 13.99 -1.52 -1.16
C ALA A 40 13.04 -2.71 -1.32
N TRP A 41 12.29 -2.99 -0.26
CA TRP A 41 11.22 -3.98 -0.27
C TRP A 41 9.87 -3.31 -0.05
N GLY A 42 8.88 -3.66 -0.87
CA GLY A 42 7.48 -3.30 -0.64
C GLY A 42 6.76 -4.42 0.10
N LEU A 43 6.03 -4.10 1.17
CA LEU A 43 5.22 -5.05 1.92
C LEU A 43 3.75 -4.63 1.88
N ASP A 44 2.86 -5.59 1.65
CA ASP A 44 1.42 -5.36 1.59
C ASP A 44 0.62 -6.58 2.05
N VAL A 45 -0.60 -6.34 2.54
CA VAL A 45 -1.54 -7.36 3.00
C VAL A 45 -2.73 -7.40 2.05
N VAL A 46 -2.89 -8.54 1.39
CA VAL A 46 -4.04 -8.81 0.53
C VAL A 46 -5.12 -9.53 1.33
N GLY A 47 -6.27 -8.89 1.51
CA GLY A 47 -7.45 -9.54 2.10
C GLY A 47 -8.52 -8.57 2.58
N PRO A 48 -9.62 -9.09 3.15
CA PRO A 48 -9.91 -10.51 3.37
C PRO A 48 -10.37 -11.23 2.08
N LEU A 49 -9.82 -12.42 1.84
CA LEU A 49 -10.13 -13.33 0.73
C LEU A 49 -11.10 -14.44 1.17
N THR A 50 -11.55 -15.25 0.22
CA THR A 50 -12.31 -16.47 0.52
C THR A 50 -11.47 -17.41 1.41
N LYS A 51 -12.11 -17.90 2.47
CA LYS A 51 -11.44 -18.73 3.46
C LYS A 51 -10.90 -20.01 2.82
N SER A 52 -9.59 -20.20 2.91
CA SER A 52 -8.95 -21.45 2.49
C SER A 52 -9.34 -22.62 3.39
N SER A 53 -9.08 -23.86 2.95
CA SER A 53 -9.25 -25.07 3.78
C SER A 53 -8.47 -25.00 5.10
N GLY A 54 -7.29 -24.35 5.08
CA GLY A 54 -6.47 -24.10 6.27
C GLY A 54 -6.98 -22.96 7.16
N GLY A 55 -8.05 -22.26 6.76
CA GLY A 55 -8.65 -21.17 7.51
C GLY A 55 -7.99 -19.80 7.31
N HIS A 56 -7.02 -19.68 6.41
CA HIS A 56 -6.38 -18.41 6.06
C HIS A 56 -7.33 -17.52 5.26
N LEU A 57 -7.30 -16.23 5.57
CA LEU A 57 -8.16 -15.18 4.98
C LEU A 57 -7.33 -14.07 4.33
N ASN A 58 -6.06 -13.94 4.69
CA ASN A 58 -5.20 -12.86 4.21
C ASN A 58 -3.90 -13.44 3.67
N ILE A 59 -3.21 -12.65 2.88
CA ILE A 59 -1.89 -12.97 2.34
C ILE A 59 -0.99 -11.78 2.66
N LEU A 60 0.17 -12.03 3.27
CA LEU A 60 1.23 -11.03 3.37
C LEU A 60 2.18 -11.26 2.19
N ALA A 61 2.40 -10.22 1.41
CA ALA A 61 3.31 -10.23 0.28
C ALA A 61 4.44 -9.23 0.51
N ALA A 62 5.65 -9.62 0.14
CA ALA A 62 6.83 -8.78 0.13
C ALA A 62 7.53 -8.87 -1.20
N ILE A 63 7.85 -7.74 -1.82
CA ILE A 63 8.45 -7.67 -3.15
C ILE A 63 9.73 -6.85 -3.09
N ASP A 64 10.84 -7.44 -3.52
CA ASP A 64 12.08 -6.70 -3.78
C ASP A 64 11.89 -5.81 -5.01
N TYR A 65 12.05 -4.50 -4.86
CA TYR A 65 11.74 -3.56 -5.95
C TYR A 65 12.72 -3.61 -7.12
N PHE A 66 13.95 -4.09 -6.91
CA PHE A 66 14.93 -4.22 -7.98
C PHE A 66 14.68 -5.48 -8.82
N SER A 67 14.72 -6.66 -8.19
CA SER A 67 14.61 -7.96 -8.87
C SER A 67 13.17 -8.38 -9.18
N LYS A 68 12.19 -7.71 -8.56
CA LYS A 68 10.77 -8.11 -8.55
C LYS A 68 10.52 -9.50 -7.92
N TRP A 69 11.46 -10.00 -7.14
CA TRP A 69 11.28 -11.24 -6.38
C TRP A 69 10.18 -11.06 -5.32
N ALA A 70 9.28 -12.04 -5.22
CA ALA A 70 8.14 -12.00 -4.31
C ALA A 70 8.20 -13.12 -3.27
N GLU A 71 8.03 -12.77 -2.00
CA GLU A 71 7.79 -13.68 -0.88
C GLU A 71 6.34 -13.53 -0.41
N VAL A 72 5.63 -14.64 -0.24
CA VAL A 72 4.19 -14.62 -0.01
C VAL A 72 3.81 -15.67 1.03
N VAL A 73 3.07 -15.28 2.08
CA VAL A 73 2.66 -16.20 3.16
C VAL A 73 1.19 -15.99 3.51
N PRO A 74 0.39 -17.08 3.63
CA PRO A 74 -1.00 -16.97 4.04
C PRO A 74 -1.14 -16.77 5.55
N PHE A 75 -2.10 -15.93 5.96
CA PHE A 75 -2.44 -15.63 7.35
C PHE A 75 -3.92 -15.80 7.65
N LYS A 76 -4.23 -16.35 8.83
CA LYS A 76 -5.59 -16.37 9.39
C LYS A 76 -6.00 -14.99 9.88
N GLU A 77 -5.07 -14.30 10.52
CA GLU A 77 -5.21 -12.96 11.07
C GLU A 77 -3.86 -12.25 10.95
N VAL A 78 -3.88 -10.98 10.56
CA VAL A 78 -2.67 -10.18 10.32
C VAL A 78 -2.35 -9.39 11.59
N LYS A 79 -1.45 -9.96 12.40
CA LYS A 79 -0.94 -9.33 13.63
C LYS A 79 0.46 -8.78 13.42
N LYS A 80 0.82 -7.75 14.19
CA LYS A 80 2.14 -7.10 14.09
C LYS A 80 3.28 -8.09 14.34
N GLU A 81 3.09 -9.01 15.29
CA GLU A 81 4.09 -10.03 15.63
C GLU A 81 4.33 -10.99 14.47
N ASN A 82 3.26 -11.37 13.76
CA ASN A 82 3.33 -12.26 12.61
C ASN A 82 4.05 -11.59 11.42
N VAL A 83 3.81 -10.29 11.20
CA VAL A 83 4.51 -9.51 10.17
C VAL A 83 6.01 -9.41 10.49
N ALA A 84 6.35 -9.11 11.75
CA ALA A 84 7.74 -9.04 12.19
C ALA A 84 8.46 -10.40 12.04
N ASP A 85 7.79 -11.49 12.41
CA ASP A 85 8.35 -12.83 12.25
C ASP A 85 8.56 -13.19 10.77
N PHE A 86 7.61 -12.84 9.91
CA PHE A 86 7.75 -13.00 8.47
C PHE A 86 8.96 -12.26 7.89
N ILE A 87 9.12 -10.96 8.21
CA ILE A 87 10.29 -10.17 7.75
C ILE A 87 11.59 -10.85 8.19
N ARG A 88 11.65 -11.30 9.45
CA ARG A 88 12.84 -11.95 10.00
C ARG A 88 13.15 -13.27 9.29
N THR A 89 12.16 -14.14 9.16
CA THR A 89 12.35 -15.52 8.70
C THR A 89 12.40 -15.66 7.18
N HIS A 90 11.61 -14.88 6.44
CA HIS A 90 11.46 -15.03 5.00
C HIS A 90 12.29 -14.01 4.20
N ILE A 91 12.69 -12.89 4.82
CA ILE A 91 13.53 -11.87 4.16
C ILE A 91 14.94 -11.89 4.76
N ILE A 92 15.08 -11.55 6.05
CA ILE A 92 16.39 -11.33 6.67
C ILE A 92 17.23 -12.61 6.71
N TYR A 93 16.68 -13.71 7.20
CA TYR A 93 17.44 -14.96 7.35
C TYR A 93 17.79 -15.62 6.01
N ARG A 94 16.98 -15.42 4.96
CA ARG A 94 17.18 -16.06 3.67
C ARG A 94 18.09 -15.25 2.75
N TYR A 95 18.00 -13.94 2.82
CA TYR A 95 18.62 -13.08 1.82
C TYR A 95 19.45 -11.93 2.40
N GLY A 96 19.18 -11.51 3.62
CA GLY A 96 19.87 -10.41 4.30
C GLY A 96 18.95 -9.24 4.65
N VAL A 97 19.54 -8.24 5.31
CA VAL A 97 18.81 -7.07 5.81
C VAL A 97 18.58 -6.08 4.68
N PRO A 98 17.31 -5.74 4.33
CA PRO A 98 17.04 -4.72 3.33
C PRO A 98 17.42 -3.33 3.86
N ARG A 99 17.78 -2.39 2.98
CA ARG A 99 18.11 -1.02 3.41
C ARG A 99 16.86 -0.29 3.93
N TYR A 100 15.71 -0.44 3.28
CA TYR A 100 14.43 0.04 3.80
C TYR A 100 13.25 -0.82 3.32
N ILE A 101 12.19 -0.83 4.13
CA ILE A 101 10.91 -1.46 3.82
C ILE A 101 9.85 -0.37 3.70
N ILE A 102 9.03 -0.43 2.66
CA ILE A 102 7.90 0.47 2.43
C ILE A 102 6.62 -0.34 2.62
N THR A 103 5.75 0.13 3.50
CA THR A 103 4.40 -0.40 3.71
C THR A 103 3.38 0.69 3.48
N ASP A 104 2.11 0.32 3.39
CA ASP A 104 1.04 1.28 3.59
C ASP A 104 0.92 1.67 5.09
N ASN A 105 0.02 2.60 5.39
CA ASN A 105 -0.30 2.97 6.77
C ASN A 105 -1.31 2.01 7.42
N GLY A 106 -1.32 0.74 7.00
CA GLY A 106 -2.16 -0.30 7.59
C GLY A 106 -1.87 -0.46 9.08
N SER A 107 -2.92 -0.67 9.87
CA SER A 107 -2.81 -0.85 11.32
C SER A 107 -1.92 -2.04 11.73
N SER A 108 -1.80 -3.03 10.84
CA SER A 108 -0.90 -4.17 10.98
C SER A 108 0.59 -3.81 10.85
N PHE A 109 0.92 -2.65 10.28
CA PHE A 109 2.29 -2.17 10.08
C PHE A 109 2.66 -0.97 10.97
N ALA A 110 1.67 -0.18 11.40
CA ALA A 110 1.91 0.99 12.25
C ALA A 110 2.35 0.61 13.66
N ILE A 111 3.31 1.36 14.23
CA ILE A 111 3.60 1.36 15.66
C ILE A 111 2.48 2.16 16.34
N ALA A 112 1.86 1.59 17.38
CA ALA A 112 0.76 2.25 18.10
C ALA A 112 1.25 3.47 18.88
#